data_AF-A0A497PM96-F1
#
_entry.id   AF-A0A497PM96-F1
#
_cell.length_a   1.000
_cell.length_b   1.000
_cell.length_c   1.000
_cell.angle_alpha   90.00
_cell.angle_beta   90.00
_cell.angle_gamma   90.00
#
_symmetry.space_group_name_H-M   'P 1'
#
loop_
_entity.id
_entity.type
_entity.pdbx_description
1 polymer ?
#
loop_
_entity_poly.entity_id
_entity_poly.type
_entity_poly.pdbx_seq_one_letter_code
_entity_poly.pdbx_strand_id
1 'polypeptide(L)'
;MSQNRNIKWLNNKHVIYRQDPVNDKPTIETELYKYYENGTHECYHLFNTKAKITTYRSLKWHLYVLYYLNVDNIIDSDFFTISKFIANKENGFVTFFISDKKLNAIITDVLMQGGDPPVNKKRKIIFKDYSGLTPEQKMSIVGELIGRSRRVNEEVIYQCMLDLNDIGKKITWSNVAKLLNCSTRTVQRNINDTLKKEKQILNEEI
;
A
#
# COMPACT_ATOMS: atom_id res chain seq x y z
N MET A 1 -12.82 8.49 -15.79
CA MET A 1 -13.64 8.25 -14.59
C MET A 1 -12.90 7.25 -13.72
N SER A 2 -12.35 7.67 -12.59
CA SER A 2 -11.67 6.77 -11.66
C SER A 2 -12.71 5.81 -11.08
N GLN A 3 -12.70 4.55 -11.53
CA GLN A 3 -13.59 3.53 -10.99
C GLN A 3 -13.20 3.22 -9.53
N ASN A 4 -14.18 3.25 -8.63
CA ASN A 4 -14.00 2.83 -7.24
C ASN A 4 -13.73 1.32 -7.19
N ARG A 5 -12.80 0.91 -6.31
CA ARG A 5 -12.53 -0.51 -6.09
C ARG A 5 -13.77 -1.25 -5.62
N ASN A 6 -14.05 -2.39 -6.24
CA ASN A 6 -15.14 -3.26 -5.83
C ASN A 6 -14.75 -4.13 -4.62
N ILE A 7 -14.50 -3.47 -3.49
CA ILE A 7 -14.18 -4.12 -2.21
C ILE A 7 -15.34 -4.97 -1.69
N LYS A 8 -16.59 -4.58 -2.00
CA LYS A 8 -17.79 -5.33 -1.60
C LYS A 8 -17.73 -6.79 -2.06
N TRP A 9 -17.18 -7.06 -3.24
CA TRP A 9 -17.03 -8.42 -3.73
C TRP A 9 -16.11 -9.27 -2.85
N LEU A 10 -14.96 -8.71 -2.40
CA LEU A 10 -14.04 -9.38 -1.47
C LEU A 10 -14.73 -9.67 -0.14
N ASN A 11 -15.46 -8.69 0.40
CA ASN A 11 -16.19 -8.85 1.65
C ASN A 11 -17.27 -9.94 1.56
N ASN A 12 -18.04 -9.95 0.46
CA ASN A 12 -19.08 -10.97 0.23
C ASN A 12 -18.52 -12.38 0.10
N LYS A 13 -17.26 -12.50 -0.35
CA LYS A 13 -16.53 -13.77 -0.46
C LYS A 13 -15.69 -14.08 0.77
N HIS A 14 -15.79 -13.26 1.83
CA HIS A 14 -15.01 -13.40 3.06
C HIS A 14 -13.49 -13.45 2.85
N VAL A 15 -12.99 -12.75 1.83
CA VAL A 15 -11.55 -12.69 1.55
C VAL A 15 -10.86 -11.76 2.54
N ILE A 16 -9.85 -12.27 3.24
CA ILE A 16 -9.03 -11.52 4.18
C ILE A 16 -7.97 -10.74 3.39
N TYR A 17 -8.08 -9.42 3.34
CA TYR A 17 -7.08 -8.53 2.71
C TYR A 17 -6.40 -7.62 3.72
N ARG A 18 -6.64 -7.85 5.02
CA ARG A 18 -6.11 -7.05 6.11
C ARG A 18 -5.73 -7.91 7.31
N GLN A 19 -4.55 -7.65 7.87
CA GLN A 19 -4.09 -8.21 9.14
C GLN A 19 -3.19 -7.19 9.86
N ASP A 20 -3.46 -6.98 11.15
CA ASP A 20 -2.55 -6.27 12.06
C ASP A 20 -1.40 -7.20 12.49
N PRO A 21 -0.27 -6.65 12.96
CA PRO A 21 0.79 -7.47 13.54
C PRO A 21 0.28 -8.42 14.62
N VAL A 22 0.70 -9.69 14.56
CA VAL A 22 0.20 -10.75 15.44
C VAL A 22 1.25 -11.10 16.49
N ASN A 23 2.52 -11.19 16.09
CA ASN A 23 3.62 -11.57 16.97
C ASN A 23 4.35 -10.33 17.52
N ASP A 24 4.51 -9.30 16.68
CA ASP A 24 5.17 -8.06 17.09
C ASP A 24 4.27 -7.23 18.02
N LYS A 25 4.77 -6.89 19.22
CA LYS A 25 4.08 -6.02 20.17
C LYS A 25 4.52 -4.56 20.03
N PRO A 26 3.59 -3.58 20.09
CA PRO A 26 3.95 -2.18 20.04
C PRO A 26 4.70 -1.75 21.31
N THR A 27 5.71 -0.90 21.14
CA THR A 27 6.41 -0.21 22.24
C THR A 27 5.50 0.81 22.92
N ILE A 28 4.70 1.53 22.12
CA ILE A 28 3.71 2.49 22.62
C ILE A 28 2.40 2.22 21.92
N GLU A 29 1.33 2.11 22.68
CA GLU A 29 -0.03 2.02 22.15
C GLU A 29 -0.89 3.16 22.72
N THR A 30 -1.54 3.88 21.83
CA THR A 30 -2.47 4.96 22.15
C THR A 30 -3.84 4.67 21.53
N GLU A 31 -4.83 5.52 21.77
CA GLU A 31 -6.12 5.45 21.07
C GLU A 31 -5.99 5.71 19.57
N LEU A 32 -4.93 6.39 19.14
CA LEU A 32 -4.78 6.87 17.76
C LEU A 32 -3.84 6.00 16.91
N TYR A 33 -2.81 5.40 17.53
CA TYR A 33 -1.79 4.64 16.81
C TYR A 33 -1.05 3.62 17.70
N LYS A 34 -0.38 2.68 17.05
CA LYS A 34 0.59 1.75 17.60
C LYS A 34 1.98 2.08 17.06
N TYR A 35 2.96 2.28 17.95
CA TYR A 35 4.36 2.54 17.62
C TYR A 35 5.24 1.34 17.96
N TYR A 36 6.09 0.96 17.03
CA TYR A 36 7.05 -0.12 17.12
C TYR A 36 8.44 0.49 16.92
N GLU A 37 9.20 0.65 17.99
CA GLU A 37 10.52 1.30 17.95
C GLU A 37 11.46 0.62 16.94
N ASN A 38 11.47 -0.70 17.00
CA ASN A 38 12.22 -1.57 16.09
C ASN A 38 11.49 -1.82 14.77
N GLY A 39 10.26 -1.35 14.58
CA GLY A 39 9.40 -1.60 13.42
C GLY A 39 8.88 -3.03 13.31
N THR A 40 7.83 -3.22 12.50
CA THR A 40 7.19 -4.51 12.22
C THR A 40 7.00 -4.72 10.72
N HIS A 41 7.10 -5.97 10.26
CA HIS A 41 6.78 -6.37 8.88
C HIS A 41 5.38 -7.02 8.77
N GLU A 42 4.71 -7.29 9.89
CA GLU A 42 3.50 -8.11 9.92
C GLU A 42 2.21 -7.32 9.63
N CYS A 43 2.32 -6.03 9.28
CA CYS A 43 1.17 -5.16 9.03
C CYS A 43 0.71 -5.21 7.56
N TYR A 44 -0.17 -6.16 7.23
CA TYR A 44 -0.72 -6.30 5.89
C TYR A 44 -2.05 -5.56 5.77
N HIS A 45 -2.04 -4.29 5.36
CA HIS A 45 -3.26 -3.52 5.10
C HIS A 45 -3.40 -3.24 3.62
N LEU A 46 -3.93 -4.20 2.85
CA LEU A 46 -4.14 -4.00 1.41
C LEU A 46 -5.29 -3.02 1.17
N PHE A 47 -5.20 -2.28 0.06
CA PHE A 47 -6.27 -1.42 -0.44
C PHE A 47 -6.74 -0.31 0.54
N ASN A 48 -5.89 0.10 1.48
CA ASN A 48 -6.21 1.14 2.46
C ASN A 48 -6.11 2.58 1.93
N THR A 49 -5.29 2.80 0.89
CA THR A 49 -5.22 4.07 0.14
C THR A 49 -6.25 4.06 -1.01
N LYS A 50 -6.35 5.11 -1.82
CA LYS A 50 -7.09 5.17 -3.10
C LYS A 50 -6.23 4.81 -4.31
N ALA A 51 -4.91 4.88 -4.16
CA ALA A 51 -3.96 4.50 -5.20
C ALA A 51 -4.20 3.07 -5.70
N LYS A 52 -4.22 2.88 -7.02
CA LYS A 52 -4.40 1.58 -7.67
C LYS A 52 -3.07 0.91 -7.94
N ILE A 53 -3.08 -0.39 -8.18
CA ILE A 53 -1.89 -1.16 -8.54
C ILE A 53 -1.46 -0.80 -9.96
N THR A 54 -0.24 -0.25 -10.09
CA THR A 54 0.27 0.28 -11.37
C THR A 54 1.24 -0.65 -12.10
N THR A 55 1.74 -1.70 -11.43
CA THR A 55 2.74 -2.62 -12.01
C THR A 55 2.45 -4.09 -11.73
N TYR A 56 2.94 -4.98 -12.61
CA TYR A 56 2.87 -6.43 -12.40
C TYR A 56 3.62 -6.91 -11.16
N ARG A 57 4.74 -6.24 -10.81
CA ARG A 57 5.49 -6.56 -9.59
C ARG A 57 4.64 -6.28 -8.34
N SER A 58 3.97 -5.13 -8.31
CA SER A 58 3.05 -4.78 -7.24
C SER A 58 1.85 -5.73 -7.20
N LEU A 59 1.26 -6.08 -8.35
CA LEU A 59 0.19 -7.07 -8.43
C LEU A 59 0.62 -8.42 -7.84
N LYS A 60 1.78 -8.95 -8.24
CA LYS A 60 2.31 -10.21 -7.71
C LYS A 60 2.44 -10.18 -6.19
N TRP A 61 2.95 -9.08 -5.63
CA TRP A 61 3.04 -8.92 -4.17
C TRP A 61 1.67 -8.87 -3.48
N HIS A 62 0.68 -8.18 -4.07
CA HIS A 62 -0.69 -8.17 -3.54
C HIS A 62 -1.31 -9.57 -3.55
N LEU A 63 -1.10 -10.33 -4.62
CA LEU A 63 -1.57 -11.71 -4.72
C LEU A 63 -0.87 -12.62 -3.70
N TYR A 64 0.43 -12.44 -3.45
CA TYR A 64 1.13 -13.14 -2.37
C TYR A 64 0.53 -12.88 -1.00
N VAL A 65 0.24 -11.61 -0.68
CA VAL A 65 -0.38 -11.26 0.61
C VAL A 65 -1.79 -11.83 0.70
N LEU A 66 -2.59 -11.73 -0.36
CA LEU A 66 -3.93 -12.33 -0.37
C LEU A 66 -3.87 -13.85 -0.20
N TYR A 67 -2.91 -14.53 -0.83
CA TYR A 67 -2.73 -15.97 -0.63
C TYR A 67 -2.37 -16.26 0.83
N TYR A 68 -1.30 -15.64 1.33
CA TYR A 68 -0.82 -15.81 2.71
C TYR A 68 -1.92 -15.63 3.77
N LEU A 69 -2.68 -14.54 3.68
CA LEU A 69 -3.73 -14.22 4.65
C LEU A 69 -4.92 -15.18 4.62
N ASN A 70 -5.02 -16.01 3.57
CA ASN A 70 -6.17 -16.88 3.36
C ASN A 70 -5.78 -18.33 3.06
N VAL A 71 -4.53 -18.73 3.34
CA VAL A 71 -4.04 -20.11 3.11
C VAL A 71 -4.99 -21.16 3.71
N ASP A 72 -5.55 -20.88 4.89
CA ASP A 72 -6.45 -21.82 5.58
C ASP A 72 -7.92 -21.74 5.12
N ASN A 73 -8.30 -20.68 4.39
CA ASN A 73 -9.70 -20.36 4.07
C ASN A 73 -10.05 -20.50 2.58
N ILE A 74 -9.06 -20.63 1.70
CA ILE A 74 -9.23 -20.59 0.25
C ILE A 74 -8.73 -21.90 -0.37
N ILE A 75 -9.56 -22.52 -1.20
CA ILE A 75 -9.14 -23.60 -2.10
C ILE A 75 -8.43 -22.97 -3.31
N ASP A 76 -7.43 -23.62 -3.91
CA ASP A 76 -6.66 -23.10 -5.06
C ASP A 76 -7.54 -22.53 -6.21
N SER A 77 -8.70 -23.15 -6.48
CA SER A 77 -9.68 -22.67 -7.47
C SER A 77 -10.29 -21.31 -7.11
N ASP A 78 -10.49 -21.05 -5.82
CA ASP A 78 -10.99 -19.79 -5.30
C ASP A 78 -9.91 -18.71 -5.39
N PHE A 79 -8.64 -19.06 -5.17
CA PHE A 79 -7.52 -18.12 -5.33
C PHE A 79 -7.37 -17.63 -6.77
N PHE A 80 -7.56 -18.52 -7.75
CA PHE A 80 -7.52 -18.15 -9.17
C PHE A 80 -8.63 -17.15 -9.52
N THR A 81 -9.83 -17.34 -8.96
CA THR A 81 -10.98 -16.45 -9.16
C THR A 81 -10.73 -15.08 -8.53
N ILE A 82 -10.19 -15.03 -7.31
CA ILE A 82 -9.81 -13.78 -6.63
C ILE A 82 -8.73 -13.06 -7.43
N SER A 83 -7.71 -13.78 -7.90
CA SER A 83 -6.61 -13.21 -8.68
C SER A 83 -7.10 -12.58 -9.99
N LYS A 84 -7.99 -13.28 -10.72
CA LYS A 84 -8.65 -12.73 -11.91
C LYS A 84 -9.51 -11.52 -11.60
N PHE A 85 -10.23 -11.54 -10.49
CA PHE A 85 -11.05 -10.42 -10.06
C PHE A 85 -10.21 -9.18 -9.77
N ILE A 86 -9.11 -9.31 -9.01
CA ILE A 86 -8.19 -8.21 -8.71
C ILE A 86 -7.48 -7.71 -9.98
N ALA A 87 -7.07 -8.60 -10.87
CA ALA A 87 -6.36 -8.26 -12.09
C ALA A 87 -7.24 -7.64 -13.19
N ASN A 88 -8.57 -7.73 -13.06
CA ASN A 88 -9.49 -7.09 -13.98
C ASN A 88 -9.59 -5.58 -13.68
N LYS A 89 -9.18 -4.77 -14.66
CA LYS A 89 -9.19 -3.30 -14.58
C LYS A 89 -10.57 -2.72 -14.23
N GLU A 90 -11.65 -3.33 -14.73
CA GLU A 90 -13.03 -2.90 -14.48
C GLU A 90 -13.49 -3.08 -13.02
N ASN A 91 -12.71 -3.79 -12.20
CA ASN A 91 -12.96 -3.90 -10.76
C ASN A 91 -12.24 -2.82 -9.95
N GLY A 92 -11.45 -1.96 -10.59
CA GLY A 92 -10.84 -0.76 -10.01
C GLY A 92 -9.58 -1.00 -9.17
N PHE A 93 -9.02 -2.22 -9.14
CA PHE A 93 -7.81 -2.53 -8.34
C PHE A 93 -6.50 -2.23 -9.06
N VAL A 94 -6.45 -2.43 -10.38
CA VAL A 94 -5.28 -2.20 -11.25
C VAL A 94 -5.54 -1.08 -12.24
N THR A 95 -4.49 -0.45 -12.77
CA THR A 95 -4.61 0.58 -13.83
C THR A 95 -4.36 0.04 -15.25
N PHE A 96 -3.80 -1.16 -15.35
CA PHE A 96 -3.34 -1.78 -16.60
C PHE A 96 -4.20 -2.98 -17.00
N PHE A 97 -4.10 -3.38 -18.28
CA PHE A 97 -4.58 -4.66 -18.75
C PHE A 97 -3.47 -5.73 -18.65
N ILE A 98 -3.85 -6.96 -18.37
CA ILE A 98 -2.94 -8.11 -18.31
C ILE A 98 -3.54 -9.27 -19.09
N SER A 99 -2.71 -9.98 -19.85
CA SER A 99 -3.16 -11.17 -20.58
C SER A 99 -3.33 -12.35 -19.63
N ASP A 100 -4.29 -13.23 -19.92
CA ASP A 100 -4.53 -14.44 -19.12
C ASP A 100 -3.27 -15.29 -18.95
N LYS A 101 -2.48 -15.45 -20.02
CA LYS A 101 -1.21 -16.19 -19.96
C LYS A 101 -0.24 -15.60 -18.93
N LYS A 102 -0.11 -14.27 -18.89
CA LYS A 102 0.79 -13.60 -17.94
C LYS A 102 0.25 -13.66 -16.52
N LEU A 103 -1.06 -13.48 -16.36
CA LEU A 103 -1.72 -13.58 -15.06
C LEU A 103 -1.59 -15.00 -14.48
N ASN A 104 -1.85 -16.03 -15.28
CA ASN A 104 -1.71 -17.43 -14.86
C ASN A 104 -0.29 -17.72 -14.39
N ALA A 105 0.73 -17.25 -15.11
CA ALA A 105 2.12 -17.41 -14.67
C ALA A 105 2.38 -16.74 -13.30
N ILE A 106 1.84 -15.54 -13.07
CA ILE A 106 1.95 -14.87 -11.77
C ILE A 106 1.25 -15.68 -10.67
N ILE A 107 0.05 -16.21 -10.94
CA ILE A 107 -0.71 -17.02 -9.97
C ILE A 107 0.05 -18.31 -9.64
N THR A 108 0.58 -19.00 -10.65
CA THR A 108 1.38 -20.22 -10.45
C THR A 108 2.62 -19.93 -9.62
N ASP A 109 3.35 -18.85 -9.90
CA ASP A 109 4.48 -18.41 -9.09
C ASP A 109 4.07 -18.14 -7.63
N VAL A 110 2.84 -17.67 -7.40
CA VAL A 110 2.32 -17.39 -6.07
C VAL A 110 2.07 -18.66 -5.28
N LEU A 111 1.34 -19.60 -5.89
CA LEU A 111 1.02 -20.90 -5.30
C LEU A 111 2.28 -21.71 -4.98
N MET A 112 3.29 -21.68 -5.88
CA MET A 112 4.55 -22.41 -5.69
C MET A 112 5.37 -21.93 -4.49
N GLN A 113 5.18 -20.70 -4.00
CA GLN A 113 5.92 -20.18 -2.84
C GLN A 113 5.42 -20.77 -1.50
N GLY A 114 4.26 -21.43 -1.47
CA GLY A 114 3.88 -22.27 -0.33
C GLY A 114 3.38 -21.54 0.92
N GLY A 115 2.99 -20.27 0.83
CA GLY A 115 2.29 -19.58 1.93
C GLY A 115 3.19 -18.97 3.00
N ASP A 116 4.48 -18.81 2.75
CA ASP A 116 5.35 -18.03 3.64
C ASP A 116 4.92 -16.56 3.71
N PRO A 117 5.10 -15.89 4.88
CA PRO A 117 4.75 -14.48 5.05
C PRO A 117 5.53 -13.61 4.04
N PRO A 118 4.83 -12.86 3.16
CA PRO A 118 5.50 -12.02 2.18
C PRO A 118 6.27 -10.90 2.87
N VAL A 119 7.49 -10.65 2.40
CA VAL A 119 8.28 -9.51 2.91
C VAL A 119 7.52 -8.22 2.65
N ASN A 120 7.08 -7.59 3.73
CA ASN A 120 6.37 -6.32 3.70
C ASN A 120 7.32 -5.17 3.99
N LYS A 121 6.88 -3.93 3.73
CA LYS A 121 7.60 -2.75 4.18
C LYS A 121 7.61 -2.70 5.71
N LYS A 122 8.78 -2.44 6.27
CA LYS A 122 8.95 -2.22 7.71
C LYS A 122 8.17 -0.97 8.15
N ARG A 123 7.20 -1.12 9.05
CA ARG A 123 6.42 -0.01 9.60
C ARG A 123 6.78 0.23 11.05
N LYS A 124 7.12 1.47 11.40
CA LYS A 124 7.31 1.89 12.80
C LYS A 124 6.01 2.41 13.42
N ILE A 125 5.08 2.91 12.62
CA ILE A 125 3.81 3.47 13.09
C ILE A 125 2.69 2.83 12.29
N ILE A 126 1.66 2.38 12.99
CA ILE A 126 0.40 1.91 12.42
C ILE A 126 -0.70 2.74 13.06
N PHE A 127 -1.39 3.55 12.26
CA PHE A 127 -2.54 4.31 12.72
C PHE A 127 -3.74 3.37 12.88
N LYS A 128 -4.48 3.53 13.98
CA LYS A 128 -5.72 2.80 14.19
C LYS A 128 -6.79 3.30 13.23
N ASP A 129 -7.71 2.42 12.85
CA ASP A 129 -8.88 2.84 12.08
C ASP A 129 -9.72 3.81 12.88
N TYR A 130 -10.45 4.67 12.17
CA TYR A 130 -11.37 5.63 12.77
C TYR A 130 -10.72 6.55 13.82
N SER A 131 -9.39 6.74 13.76
CA SER A 131 -8.66 7.63 14.67
C SER A 131 -9.04 9.11 14.55
N GLY A 132 -9.81 9.48 13.52
CA GLY A 132 -10.17 10.88 13.22
C GLY A 132 -9.00 11.74 12.73
N LEU A 133 -7.80 11.18 12.59
CA LEU A 133 -6.61 11.93 12.20
C LEU A 133 -6.63 12.31 10.71
N THR A 134 -6.39 13.59 10.43
CA THR A 134 -6.11 14.06 9.06
C THR A 134 -4.73 13.58 8.60
N PRO A 135 -4.47 13.54 7.28
CA PRO A 135 -3.13 13.21 6.77
C PRO A 135 -2.04 14.12 7.33
N GLU A 136 -2.30 15.42 7.48
CA GLU A 136 -1.34 16.36 8.06
C GLU A 136 -1.00 16.00 9.52
N GLN A 137 -2.01 15.62 10.31
CA GLN A 137 -1.78 15.19 11.70
C GLN A 137 -1.01 13.88 11.77
N LYS A 138 -1.33 12.91 10.90
CA LYS A 138 -0.57 11.65 10.78
C LYS A 138 0.90 11.93 10.47
N MET A 139 1.17 12.85 9.54
CA MET A 139 2.53 13.23 9.18
C MET A 139 3.26 13.95 10.32
N SER A 140 2.57 14.78 11.11
CA SER A 140 3.16 15.41 12.30
C SER A 140 3.61 14.36 13.34
N ILE A 141 2.74 13.40 13.66
CA ILE A 141 3.03 12.30 14.60
C ILE A 141 4.22 11.47 14.11
N VAL A 142 4.25 11.16 12.81
CA VAL A 142 5.39 10.45 12.20
C VAL A 142 6.69 11.22 12.38
N GLY A 143 6.68 12.54 12.18
CA GLY A 143 7.85 13.41 12.33
C GLY A 143 8.36 13.51 13.77
N GLU A 144 7.46 13.49 14.76
CA GLU A 144 7.80 13.52 16.18
C GLU A 144 8.43 12.18 16.65
N LEU A 145 7.83 11.06 16.28
CA LEU A 145 8.22 9.73 16.78
C LEU A 145 9.44 9.12 16.07
N ILE A 146 9.62 9.39 14.79
CA ILE A 146 10.73 8.80 14.00
C ILE A 146 11.97 9.70 14.02
N GLY A 147 11.80 10.98 14.36
CA GLY A 147 12.88 11.96 14.43
C GLY A 147 13.31 12.49 13.04
N ARG A 148 13.81 13.73 13.02
CA ARG A 148 14.17 14.48 11.80
C ARG A 148 15.45 14.01 11.10
N SER A 149 16.09 12.92 11.54
CA SER A 149 17.52 12.65 11.28
C SER A 149 17.85 11.87 10.00
N ARG A 150 16.89 11.50 9.14
CA ARG A 150 17.17 11.08 7.74
C ARG A 150 16.12 11.68 6.80
N ARG A 151 16.45 12.89 6.30
CA ARG A 151 15.51 14.00 6.17
C ARG A 151 14.46 13.91 5.07
N VAL A 152 14.70 13.17 3.99
CA VAL A 152 13.76 12.90 2.91
C VAL A 152 14.40 11.75 2.12
N ASN A 153 13.75 10.60 2.01
CA ASN A 153 14.20 9.51 1.14
C ASN A 153 13.06 9.11 0.19
N GLU A 154 13.37 8.24 -0.76
CA GLU A 154 12.41 7.77 -1.77
C GLU A 154 11.12 7.22 -1.14
N GLU A 155 11.24 6.51 -0.02
CA GLU A 155 10.12 5.89 0.66
C GLU A 155 9.16 6.90 1.31
N VAL A 156 9.72 7.92 1.96
CA VAL A 156 8.95 8.99 2.59
C VAL A 156 8.29 9.86 1.52
N ILE A 157 8.99 10.11 0.41
CA ILE A 157 8.41 10.81 -0.75
C ILE A 157 7.24 10.01 -1.32
N TYR A 158 7.40 8.70 -1.51
CA TYR A 158 6.34 7.85 -2.03
C TYR A 158 5.11 7.85 -1.13
N GLN A 159 5.30 7.77 0.20
CA GLN A 159 4.17 7.83 1.14
C GLN A 159 3.41 9.16 1.00
N CYS A 160 4.11 10.30 0.93
CA CYS A 160 3.43 11.59 0.71
C CYS A 160 2.71 11.67 -0.64
N MET A 161 3.21 11.00 -1.68
CA MET A 161 2.52 10.91 -2.97
C MET A 161 1.18 10.15 -2.83
N LEU A 162 1.18 9.06 -2.06
CA LEU A 162 -0.04 8.30 -1.77
C LEU A 162 -1.02 9.12 -0.91
N ASP A 163 -0.53 9.80 0.13
CA ASP A 163 -1.39 10.62 1.00
C ASP A 163 -2.06 11.77 0.22
N LEU A 164 -1.32 12.41 -0.70
CA LEU A 164 -1.85 13.44 -1.60
C LEU A 164 -2.91 12.87 -2.56
N ASN A 165 -2.65 11.67 -3.12
CA ASN A 165 -3.61 10.98 -3.97
C ASN A 165 -4.91 10.64 -3.21
N ASP A 166 -4.80 10.17 -1.97
CA ASP A 166 -5.94 9.77 -1.14
C ASP A 166 -6.90 10.93 -0.86
N ILE A 167 -6.37 12.14 -0.70
CA ILE A 167 -7.17 13.36 -0.53
C ILE A 167 -7.54 14.03 -1.86
N GLY A 168 -7.26 13.39 -3.01
CA GLY A 168 -7.59 13.93 -4.34
C GLY A 168 -6.81 15.20 -4.71
N LYS A 169 -5.66 15.45 -4.08
CA LYS A 169 -4.82 16.62 -4.40
C LYS A 169 -3.76 16.23 -5.43
N LYS A 170 -3.65 17.04 -6.48
CA LYS A 170 -2.58 16.89 -7.49
C LYS A 170 -1.20 16.81 -6.84
N ILE A 171 -0.48 15.74 -7.16
CA ILE A 171 0.85 15.47 -6.65
C ILE A 171 1.84 16.36 -7.40
N THR A 172 2.39 17.35 -6.70
CA THR A 172 3.49 18.21 -7.16
C THR A 172 4.66 18.10 -6.19
N TRP A 173 5.88 18.27 -6.69
CA TRP A 173 7.07 18.25 -5.82
C TRP A 173 7.05 19.39 -4.79
N SER A 174 6.38 20.50 -5.09
CA SER A 174 6.14 21.59 -4.13
C SER A 174 5.21 21.15 -3.00
N ASN A 175 4.11 20.46 -3.29
CA ASN A 175 3.19 19.95 -2.27
C ASN A 175 3.85 18.87 -1.39
N VAL A 176 4.61 17.96 -2.01
CA VAL A 176 5.39 16.95 -1.27
C VAL A 176 6.41 17.63 -0.34
N ALA A 177 7.15 18.62 -0.85
CA ALA A 177 8.14 19.35 -0.06
C ALA A 177 7.50 20.09 1.13
N LYS A 178 6.32 20.70 0.94
CA LYS A 178 5.54 21.33 2.01
C LYS A 178 5.13 20.34 3.10
N LEU A 179 4.58 19.18 2.72
CA LEU A 179 4.18 18.13 3.68
C LEU A 179 5.37 17.58 4.46
N LEU A 180 6.53 17.48 3.81
CA LEU A 180 7.78 17.03 4.42
C LEU A 180 8.57 18.14 5.13
N ASN A 181 8.04 19.37 5.16
CA ASN A 181 8.70 20.56 5.72
C ASN A 181 10.15 20.71 5.23
N CYS A 182 10.37 20.60 3.91
CA CYS A 182 11.67 20.72 3.28
C CYS A 182 11.61 21.52 1.97
N SER A 183 12.75 21.77 1.34
CA SER A 183 12.80 22.44 0.04
C SER A 183 12.44 21.48 -1.11
N THR A 184 11.83 21.99 -2.18
CA THR A 184 11.60 21.22 -3.41
C THR A 184 12.89 20.61 -3.96
N ARG A 185 14.02 21.31 -3.81
CA ARG A 185 15.35 20.81 -4.21
C ARG A 185 15.76 19.57 -3.40
N THR A 186 15.43 19.53 -2.11
CA THR A 186 15.68 18.36 -1.25
C THR A 186 14.90 17.15 -1.73
N VAL A 187 13.63 17.32 -2.09
CA VAL A 187 12.82 16.24 -2.68
C VAL A 187 13.42 15.79 -4.01
N GLN A 188 13.71 16.72 -4.92
CA GLN A 188 14.24 16.41 -6.26
C GLN A 188 15.59 15.67 -6.25
N ARG A 189 16.41 15.84 -5.22
CA ARG A 189 17.67 15.11 -5.05
C ARG A 189 17.47 13.65 -4.60
N ASN A 190 16.33 13.33 -4.02
CA ASN A 190 16.00 12.02 -3.45
C ASN A 190 14.90 11.29 -4.24
N ILE A 191 14.60 11.72 -5.47
CA ILE A 191 13.68 11.02 -6.37
C ILE A 191 14.45 10.30 -7.47
N ASN A 192 13.96 9.11 -7.83
CA ASN A 192 14.39 8.37 -9.01
C ASN A 192 13.33 8.45 -10.13
N ASP A 193 13.63 7.88 -11.29
CA ASP A 193 12.71 7.90 -12.42
C ASP A 193 11.44 7.06 -12.19
N THR A 194 11.52 6.05 -11.32
CA THR A 194 10.36 5.26 -10.89
C THR A 194 9.33 6.14 -10.19
N LEU A 195 9.75 6.99 -9.24
CA LEU A 195 8.86 7.92 -8.54
C LEU A 195 8.28 8.99 -9.47
N LYS A 196 9.06 9.44 -10.48
CA LYS A 196 8.55 10.40 -11.47
C LYS A 196 7.43 9.79 -12.32
N LYS A 197 7.60 8.55 -12.79
CA LYS A 197 6.59 7.80 -13.55
C LYS A 197 5.35 7.53 -12.70
N GLU A 198 5.55 7.05 -11.48
CA GLU A 198 4.47 6.77 -10.54
C GLU A 198 3.65 8.04 -10.23
N LYS A 199 4.30 9.20 -10.08
CA LYS A 199 3.60 10.49 -9.94
C LYS A 199 2.71 10.81 -11.15
N GLN A 200 3.13 10.48 -12.37
CA GLN A 200 2.32 10.72 -13.55
C GLN A 200 1.07 9.85 -13.51
N ILE A 201 1.24 8.54 -13.31
CA ILE A 201 0.14 7.56 -13.23
C ILE A 201 -0.83 7.92 -12.12
N LEU A 202 -0.33 8.21 -10.91
CA LEU A 202 -1.19 8.57 -9.78
C LEU A 202 -1.97 9.88 -10.01
N ASN A 203 -1.42 10.83 -10.77
CA ASN A 203 -2.13 12.07 -11.10
C ASN A 203 -3.18 11.87 -12.21
N GLU A 204 -3.01 10.89 -13.09
CA GLU A 204 -4.01 10.54 -14.12
C GLU A 204 -5.27 9.89 -13.50
N GLU A 205 -5.13 9.31 -12.30
CA GLU A 205 -6.20 8.64 -11.56
C GLU A 205 -6.95 9.55 -10.56
N ILE A 206 -6.50 10.80 -10.37
CA ILE A 206 -7.18 11.84 -9.56
C ILE A 206 -8.31 12.46 -10.38
#